data_AF-A0A0S3SFG7-F1
#
_entry.id   AF-A0A0S3SFG7-F1
#
_cell.length_a   1.000
_cell.length_b   1.000
_cell.length_c   1.000
_cell.angle_alpha   90.00
_cell.angle_beta   90.00
_cell.angle_gamma   90.00
#
_symmetry.space_group_name_H-M   'P 1'
#
loop_
_entity.id
_entity.type
_entity.pdbx_description
1 polymer ?
#
loop_
_entity_poly.entity_id
_entity_poly.type
_entity_poly.pdbx_seq_one_letter_code
_entity_poly.pdbx_strand_id
1 'polypeptide(L)' 'MFIEEVMGLVELNLLREALVGLPGVSGLSTEQRKRLTIAVELVANPSIIFMGEPTSGLDARAAAIVMRTVRNIVDT' A
#
# COMPACT_ATOMS: atom_id res chain seq x y z
N MET A 1 3.96 12.81 10.42
CA MET A 1 3.59 13.49 9.17
C MET A 1 3.67 12.53 7.99
N PHE A 2 4.81 11.86 7.78
CA PHE A 2 5.00 10.90 6.68
C PHE A 2 4.04 9.70 6.67
N ILE A 3 3.73 9.11 7.83
CA ILE A 3 2.80 7.95 7.90
C ILE A 3 1.40 8.32 7.41
N GLU A 4 0.85 9.46 7.83
CA GLU A 4 -0.49 9.91 7.41
C GLU A 4 -0.56 10.17 5.90
N GLU A 5 0.52 10.69 5.33
CA GLU A 5 0.63 10.90 3.88
C GLU A 5 0.66 9.56 3.13
N VAL A 6 1.51 8.62 3.55
CA VAL A 6 1.56 7.28 2.95
C VAL A 6 0.20 6.58 3.07
N MET A 7 -0.44 6.62 4.25
CA MET A 7 -1.77 6.05 4.48
C MET A 7 -2.85 6.67 3.58
N GLY A 8 -2.75 7.96 3.29
CA GLY A 8 -3.58 8.65 2.31
C GLY A 8 -3.31 8.18 0.88
N LEU A 9 -2.04 8.07 0.48
CA LEU A 9 -1.64 7.66 -0.87
C LEU A 9 -2.14 6.24 -1.21
N VAL A 10 -2.01 5.31 -0.25
CA VAL A 10 -2.50 3.92 -0.43
C VAL A 10 -4.00 3.74 -0.15
N GLU A 11 -4.74 4.83 0.13
CA GLU A 11 -6.17 4.83 0.45
C GLU A 11 -6.54 3.86 1.59
N LEU A 12 -5.74 3.82 2.68
CA LEU A 12 -5.98 2.96 3.85
C LEU A 12 -6.44 3.73 5.10
N ASN A 13 -6.64 5.05 5.02
CA ASN A 13 -7.08 5.87 6.17
C ASN A 13 -8.35 5.34 6.86
N LEU A 14 -9.33 4.85 6.09
CA LEU A 14 -10.57 4.28 6.61
C LEU A 14 -10.37 2.96 7.37
N LEU A 15 -9.20 2.33 7.23
CA LEU A 15 -8.83 1.05 7.82
C LEU A 15 -7.77 1.19 8.91
N ARG A 16 -7.48 2.41 9.38
CA ARG A 16 -6.43 2.67 10.37
C ARG A 16 -6.55 1.88 11.67
N GLU A 17 -7.78 1.57 12.07
CA GLU A 17 -8.11 0.82 13.30
C GLU A 17 -8.56 -0.61 12.99
N ALA A 18 -8.57 -1.00 11.70
CA ALA A 18 -8.92 -2.35 11.31
C ALA A 18 -7.80 -3.33 11.68
N LEU A 19 -8.20 -4.52 12.15
CA LEU A 19 -7.24 -5.61 12.36
C LEU A 19 -6.77 -6.17 11.01
N VAL A 20 -5.45 -6.32 10.87
CA VAL A 20 -4.86 -6.91 9.66
C VAL A 20 -5.39 -8.32 9.41
N GLY A 21 -5.52 -9.13 10.46
CA GLY A 21 -6.06 -10.49 10.39
C GLY A 21 -5.20 -11.48 9.60
N LEU A 22 -5.76 -12.67 9.35
CA LEU A 22 -5.10 -13.77 8.65
C LEU A 22 -5.49 -13.78 7.16
N PRO A 23 -4.53 -13.89 6.21
CA PRO A 23 -4.83 -13.92 4.78
C PRO A 23 -5.86 -15.00 4.43
N GLY A 24 -6.91 -14.61 3.70
CA GLY A 24 -7.97 -15.54 3.26
C GLY A 24 -8.94 -16.00 4.35
N VAL A 25 -8.76 -15.57 5.60
CA VAL A 25 -9.62 -15.97 6.74
C VAL A 25 -10.31 -14.77 7.38
N SER A 26 -9.57 -13.69 7.68
CA SER A 26 -10.11 -12.55 8.42
C SER A 26 -9.30 -11.26 8.23
N GLY A 27 -9.90 -10.12 8.58
CA GLY A 27 -9.24 -8.81 8.52
C GLY A 27 -9.24 -8.21 7.12
N LEU A 28 -8.08 -7.76 6.67
CA LEU A 28 -7.92 -7.04 5.41
C LEU A 28 -8.09 -7.96 4.20
N SER A 29 -8.72 -7.42 3.15
CA SER A 29 -8.76 -8.07 1.84
C SER A 29 -7.36 -8.25 1.27
N THR A 30 -7.19 -9.15 0.29
CA THR A 30 -5.91 -9.38 -0.39
C THR A 30 -5.33 -8.08 -0.96
N GLU A 31 -6.17 -7.24 -1.55
CA GLU A 31 -5.75 -5.96 -2.15
C GLU A 31 -5.35 -4.92 -1.10
N GLN A 32 -6.12 -4.83 -0.01
CA GLN A 32 -5.81 -3.94 1.11
C GLN A 32 -4.50 -4.36 1.78
N ARG A 33 -4.29 -5.67 1.95
CA ARG A 33 -3.05 -6.22 2.49
C ARG A 33 -1.87 -5.93 1.58
N LYS A 34 -2.00 -6.11 0.27
CA LYS A 34 -0.92 -5.80 -0.68
C LYS A 34 -0.55 -4.32 -0.63
N ARG A 35 -1.53 -3.42 -0.59
CA ARG A 35 -1.31 -1.98 -0.38
C ARG A 35 -0.65 -1.67 0.97
N LEU A 36 -1.04 -2.37 2.04
CA LEU A 36 -0.44 -2.21 3.36
C LEU A 36 1.03 -2.66 3.37
N THR A 37 1.36 -3.79 2.74
CA THR A 37 2.75 -4.24 2.60
C THR A 37 3.59 -3.18 1.89
N ILE A 38 3.08 -2.61 0.79
CA ILE A 38 3.77 -1.54 0.08
C ILE A 38 3.94 -0.32 0.98
N ALA A 39 2.89 0.11 1.70
CA ALA A 39 2.97 1.23 2.64
C ALA A 39 4.04 1.02 3.72
N VAL A 40 4.20 -0.19 4.25
CA VAL A 40 5.24 -0.52 5.24
C VAL A 40 6.64 -0.30 4.67
N GLU A 41 6.91 -0.79 3.45
CA GLU A 41 8.19 -0.59 2.78
C GLU A 41 8.46 0.89 2.47
N LEU A 42 7.43 1.64 2.09
CA LEU A 42 7.54 3.06 1.77
C LEU A 42 7.80 3.92 3.01
N VAL A 43 7.21 3.58 4.15
CA VAL A 43 7.43 4.29 5.44
C VAL A 43 8.90 4.20 5.89
N ALA A 44 9.64 3.17 5.45
CA ALA A 44 11.07 3.06 5.70
C ALA A 44 11.91 4.12 4.98
N ASN A 45 11.31 4.90 4.06
CA ASN A 45 11.96 5.91 3.23
C ASN A 45 13.27 5.42 2.58
N PRO A 46 13.24 4.30 1.83
CA PRO A 46 14.44 3.73 1.25
C PRO A 46 14.95 4.56 0.06
N SER A 47 16.27 4.61 -0.13
CA SER A 47 16.87 5.29 -1.30
C SER A 47 16.67 4.54 -2.62
N ILE A 48 16.37 3.24 -2.57
CA ILE A 48 16.12 2.36 -3.72
C ILE A 48 14.99 1.40 -3.37
N ILE A 49 14.00 1.27 -4.26
CA ILE A 49 12.88 0.34 -4.11
C ILE A 49 12.90 -0.67 -5.25
N PHE A 50 12.84 -1.95 -4.90
CA PHE A 50 12.61 -3.05 -5.84
C PHE A 50 11.16 -3.51 -5.74
N MET A 51 10.44 -3.55 -6.86
CA MET A 51 9.06 -4.02 -6.93
C MET A 51 8.93 -5.14 -7.97
N GLY A 52 8.77 -6.37 -7.50
CA GLY A 52 8.38 -7.50 -8.33
C GLY A 52 6.86 -7.56 -8.45
N GLU A 53 6.34 -7.46 -9.68
CA GLU A 53 4.90 -7.59 -10.00
C GLU A 53 3.95 -6.83 -9.04
N PRO A 54 4.13 -5.50 -8.85
CA PRO A 54 3.43 -4.73 -7.84
C PRO A 54 1.90 -4.67 -8.04
N THR A 55 1.42 -4.97 -9.24
CA THR A 55 0.00 -4.94 -9.62
C THR A 55 -0.63 -6.32 -9.79
N SER A 56 0.12 -7.41 -9.61
CA SER A 56 -0.44 -8.76 -9.80
C SER A 56 -1.55 -9.06 -8.80
N GLY A 57 -2.67 -9.63 -9.29
CA GLY A 57 -3.81 -9.98 -8.46
C GLY A 57 -4.59 -8.79 -7.89
N LEU A 58 -4.34 -7.57 -8.37
CA LEU A 58 -5.13 -6.38 -8.06
C LEU A 58 -6.11 -6.08 -9.18
N ASP A 59 -7.29 -5.57 -8.83
CA ASP A 59 -8.15 -4.93 -9.81
C ASP A 59 -7.51 -3.64 -10.39
N ALA A 60 -8.12 -3.09 -11.45
CA ALA A 60 -7.58 -1.92 -12.14
C ALA A 60 -7.45 -0.69 -11.23
N ARG A 61 -8.35 -0.53 -10.24
CA ARG A 61 -8.35 0.61 -9.32
C ARG A 61 -7.23 0.46 -8.30
N ALA A 62 -7.13 -0.69 -7.65
CA ALA A 62 -6.10 -1.00 -6.66
C ALA A 62 -4.70 -0.94 -7.29
N ALA A 63 -4.54 -1.43 -8.52
CA ALA A 63 -3.30 -1.29 -9.28
C ALA A 63 -2.94 0.18 -9.55
N ALA A 64 -3.90 1.02 -9.93
CA ALA A 64 -3.67 2.45 -10.15
C ALA A 64 -3.27 3.19 -8.86
N ILE A 65 -3.88 2.84 -7.72
CA ILE A 65 -3.53 3.39 -6.41
C ILE A 65 -2.07 3.08 -6.07
N VAL A 66 -1.65 1.83 -6.26
CA VAL A 66 -0.25 1.40 -6.05
C VAL A 66 0.69 2.21 -6.93
N MET A 67 0.46 2.27 -8.24
CA MET A 67 1.38 2.95 -9.16
C MET A 67 1.43 4.47 -8.95
N ARG A 68 0.32 5.10 -8.55
CA ARG A 68 0.29 6.52 -8.18
C ARG A 68 1.10 6.79 -6.91
N THR A 69 0.97 5.91 -5.90
CA THR A 69 1.73 6.02 -4.66
C THR A 69 3.23 5.97 -4.93
N VAL A 70 3.66 4.99 -5.74
CA VAL A 70 5.07 4.85 -6.13
C VAL A 70 5.58 6.09 -6.84
N ARG A 71 4.82 6.62 -7.81
CA ARG A 71 5.21 7.84 -8.55
C ARG A 71 5.39 9.03 -7.62
N ASN A 72 4.43 9.27 -6.72
CA ASN A 72 4.48 10.41 -5.82
C ASN A 72 5.70 10.38 -4.87
N ILE A 73 6.16 9.18 -4.48
CA ILE A 73 7.33 9.02 -3.62
C ILE A 73 8.64 9.18 -4.39
N VAL A 74 8.68 8.83 -5.68
CA VAL A 74 9.85 9.06 -6.53
C VAL A 74 10.01 10.55 -6.88
N ASP A 75 8.92 11.29 -6.98
CA ASP A 75 8.92 12.72 -7.33
C ASP A 75 9.25 13.64 -6.12
N THR A 76 9.47 13.08 -4.92
CA THR A 76 9.84 13.80 -3.69
C THR A 76 11.32 13.65 -3.39
#